data_AF-A0A1A2DTW1-F1
#
_entry.id   AF-A0A1A2DTW1-F1
#
_cell.length_a   1.000
_cell.length_b   1.000
_cell.length_c   1.000
_cell.angle_alpha   90.00
_cell.angle_beta   90.00
_cell.angle_gamma   90.00
#
_symmetry.space_group_name_H-M   'P 1'
#
loop_
_entity.id
_entity.type
_entity.pdbx_description
1 polymer ?
#
loop_
_entity_poly.entity_id
_entity_poly.type
_entity_poly.pdbx_seq_one_letter_code
_entity_poly.pdbx_strand_id
1 'polypeptide(L)'
;MAKSTDKQDDSPADKSSRTNKLNDLTAKEWLSESVSVWTQRGLGAGHADAAIERQHPAPFSYTDVSRIINMLTKAGATVLDPFVGVGSTLKACALTGRNGIGFELYAHFAALTRQRLETEVPAEALESTAQTIWEGDTRILVNKLEDESIDLIVTSPPYWGILNKKPDHKVKSERLDSGLSVNYGDDPRDLANITDYEGFIEELAVSLSDCARALKHKGYMVLVVGDFRHKSRYYLFHADIARALEERGLTLQAMNVLYQRHKRVFPYGYPYAYVPNVHHQNIVVLRKL
;
A
#
# COMPACT_ATOMS: atom_id res chain seq x y z
N MET A 1 75.54 12.29 -2.39
CA MET A 1 75.04 10.91 -2.59
C MET A 1 74.01 10.64 -1.50
N ALA A 2 72.73 10.92 -1.78
CA ALA A 2 71.75 9.97 -2.31
C ALA A 2 71.22 9.00 -1.23
N LYS A 3 69.99 9.25 -0.77
CA LYS A 3 68.83 8.37 -0.95
C LYS A 3 67.57 9.07 -0.43
N SER A 4 66.84 9.67 -1.37
CA SER A 4 65.42 9.98 -1.24
C SER A 4 64.67 8.65 -1.25
N THR A 5 63.89 8.36 -0.22
CA THR A 5 62.95 7.25 -0.20
C THR A 5 61.61 7.75 -0.71
N ASP A 6 61.30 7.40 -1.96
CA ASP A 6 59.97 7.53 -2.54
C ASP A 6 58.97 6.76 -1.65
N LYS A 7 58.09 7.50 -0.98
CA LYS A 7 56.81 6.95 -0.52
C LYS A 7 55.90 6.94 -1.74
N GLN A 8 55.66 5.74 -2.27
CA GLN A 8 54.56 5.49 -3.20
C GLN A 8 53.26 5.99 -2.55
N ASP A 9 52.64 6.93 -3.25
CA ASP A 9 51.32 7.47 -2.97
C ASP A 9 50.30 6.39 -3.34
N ASP A 10 49.97 5.54 -2.36
CA ASP A 10 48.85 4.59 -2.44
C ASP A 10 47.54 5.38 -2.32
N SER A 11 47.23 6.11 -3.39
CA SER A 11 45.92 6.70 -3.60
C SER A 11 44.90 5.56 -3.72
N PRO A 12 43.87 5.48 -2.87
CA PRO A 12 42.87 4.44 -3.00
C PRO A 12 42.14 4.67 -4.32
N ALA A 13 42.28 3.71 -5.23
CA ALA A 13 41.57 3.67 -6.48
C ALA A 13 40.10 4.05 -6.30
N ASP A 14 39.66 4.97 -7.16
CA ASP A 14 38.29 5.43 -7.36
C ASP A 14 37.30 4.26 -7.24
N LYS A 15 36.66 4.17 -6.07
CA LYS A 15 35.52 3.28 -5.85
C LYS A 15 34.36 3.88 -6.63
N SER A 16 34.33 3.61 -7.93
CA SER A 16 33.18 3.72 -8.82
C SER A 16 31.90 3.55 -7.99
N SER A 17 31.22 4.66 -7.75
CA SER A 17 30.03 4.68 -6.90
C SER A 17 28.98 3.83 -7.61
N ARG A 18 28.69 2.65 -7.06
CA ARG A 18 27.55 1.84 -7.50
C ARG A 18 26.30 2.64 -7.17
N THR A 19 25.85 3.46 -8.12
CA THR A 19 24.64 4.26 -7.98
C THR A 19 23.45 3.33 -7.85
N ASN A 20 22.69 3.50 -6.78
CA ASN A 20 21.50 2.71 -6.51
C ASN A 20 20.47 2.98 -7.62
N LYS A 21 20.20 1.97 -8.45
CA LYS A 21 19.30 2.09 -9.60
C LYS A 21 17.82 1.99 -9.22
N LEU A 22 17.50 1.43 -8.04
CA LEU A 22 16.13 1.22 -7.61
C LEU A 22 15.54 2.47 -6.95
N ASN A 23 16.31 3.11 -6.07
CA ASN A 23 15.84 4.22 -5.26
C ASN A 23 16.97 5.20 -4.91
N ASP A 24 16.61 6.24 -4.16
CA ASP A 24 17.50 7.34 -3.76
C ASP A 24 17.99 7.21 -2.32
N LEU A 25 17.83 6.04 -1.69
CA LEU A 25 18.30 5.78 -0.33
C LEU A 25 19.83 5.70 -0.27
N THR A 26 20.40 6.26 0.80
CA THR A 26 21.79 6.01 1.20
C THR A 26 21.98 4.56 1.62
N ALA A 27 23.24 4.09 1.68
CA ALA A 27 23.53 2.72 2.13
C ALA A 27 23.03 2.45 3.57
N LYS A 28 23.06 3.45 4.45
CA LYS A 28 22.57 3.34 5.82
C LYS A 28 21.04 3.19 5.86
N GLU A 29 20.34 4.03 5.10
CA GLU A 29 18.88 3.93 4.97
C GLU A 29 18.48 2.60 4.36
N TRP A 30 19.15 2.17 3.29
CA TRP A 30 18.90 0.87 2.66
C TRP A 30 18.93 -0.28 3.65
N LEU A 31 19.99 -0.36 4.48
CA LEU A 31 20.12 -1.42 5.49
C LEU A 31 18.96 -1.39 6.49
N SER A 32 18.59 -0.21 7.00
CA SER A 32 17.46 -0.06 7.92
C SER A 32 16.12 -0.44 7.26
N GLU A 33 15.93 0.01 6.03
CA GLU A 33 14.68 -0.15 5.30
C GLU A 33 14.47 -1.60 4.82
N SER A 34 15.56 -2.38 4.66
CA SER A 34 15.53 -3.79 4.25
C SER A 34 15.05 -4.77 5.33
N VAL A 35 14.86 -4.34 6.58
CA VAL A 35 14.32 -5.21 7.65
C VAL A 35 12.89 -5.61 7.34
N SER A 36 12.56 -6.90 7.39
CA SER A 36 11.25 -7.43 6.98
C SER A 36 10.13 -7.28 8.01
N VAL A 37 10.43 -6.83 9.23
CA VAL A 37 9.42 -6.55 10.27
C VAL A 37 9.38 -5.07 10.58
N TRP A 38 8.26 -4.45 10.25
CA TRP A 38 8.03 -3.01 10.33
C TRP A 38 7.12 -2.72 11.50
N THR A 39 7.45 -1.71 12.29
CA THR A 39 6.43 -1.11 13.17
C THR A 39 5.69 -0.07 12.36
N GLN A 40 4.35 -0.17 12.33
CA GLN A 40 3.49 0.78 11.65
C GLN A 40 3.84 2.21 12.06
N ARG A 41 4.13 3.04 11.06
CA ARG A 41 4.25 4.47 11.22
C ARG A 41 2.86 5.06 11.00
N GLY A 42 2.51 6.06 11.78
CA GLY A 42 1.21 6.71 11.67
C GLY A 42 1.20 7.99 12.46
N LEU A 43 0.33 8.90 12.09
CA LEU A 43 0.21 10.20 12.75
C LEU A 43 -0.43 10.10 14.14
N GLY A 44 -1.08 8.97 14.45
CA GLY A 44 -1.84 8.77 15.66
C GLY A 44 -3.24 9.38 15.60
N ALA A 45 -4.13 8.92 16.49
CA ALA A 45 -5.54 9.31 16.51
C ALA A 45 -5.80 10.78 16.95
N GLY A 46 -4.77 11.54 17.32
CA GLY A 46 -4.91 12.96 17.68
C GLY A 46 -4.57 13.93 16.55
N HIS A 47 -3.97 13.47 15.45
CA HIS A 47 -3.46 14.36 14.41
C HIS A 47 -4.57 14.88 13.49
N ALA A 48 -4.48 16.14 13.05
CA ALA A 48 -5.46 16.77 12.16
C ALA A 48 -5.65 15.98 10.86
N ASP A 49 -4.56 15.65 10.17
CA ASP A 49 -4.51 14.84 8.94
C ASP A 49 -5.00 13.38 9.08
N ALA A 50 -5.39 12.95 10.29
CA ALA A 50 -6.03 11.66 10.48
C ALA A 50 -7.57 11.75 10.42
N ALA A 51 -8.14 12.95 10.27
CA ALA A 51 -9.58 13.15 10.20
C ALA A 51 -10.19 12.59 8.91
N ILE A 52 -9.64 12.93 7.74
CA ILE A 52 -10.11 12.40 6.44
C ILE A 52 -9.83 10.90 6.36
N GLU A 53 -8.64 10.46 6.79
CA GLU A 53 -8.27 9.04 6.80
C GLU A 53 -9.31 8.17 7.52
N ARG A 54 -9.83 8.62 8.67
CA ARG A 54 -10.83 7.87 9.47
C ARG A 54 -12.18 7.70 8.81
N GLN A 55 -12.53 8.57 7.85
CA GLN A 55 -13.80 8.46 7.14
C GLN A 55 -13.88 7.18 6.32
N HIS A 56 -12.73 6.65 5.88
CA HIS A 56 -12.65 5.35 5.25
C HIS A 56 -12.72 4.21 6.28
N PRO A 57 -13.39 3.09 5.99
CA PRO A 57 -13.52 1.97 6.93
C PRO A 57 -12.24 1.15 7.13
N ALA A 58 -11.35 1.14 6.12
CA ALA A 58 -10.11 0.38 6.16
C ALA A 58 -8.97 1.11 5.42
N PRO A 59 -8.54 2.30 5.88
CA PRO A 59 -7.41 3.01 5.29
C PRO A 59 -6.08 2.34 5.70
N PHE A 60 -5.08 2.47 4.83
CA PHE A 60 -3.67 2.29 5.21
C PHE A 60 -2.95 3.63 5.38
N SER A 61 -1.89 3.66 6.19
CA SER A 61 -1.19 4.90 6.52
C SER A 61 -0.36 5.40 5.34
N TYR A 62 -0.51 6.66 4.97
CA TYR A 62 0.35 7.28 3.96
C TYR A 62 1.83 7.21 4.34
N THR A 63 2.19 7.18 5.63
CA THR A 63 3.61 7.12 6.06
C THR A 63 4.25 5.76 5.77
N ASP A 64 3.49 4.67 5.92
CA ASP A 64 3.93 3.33 5.52
C ASP A 64 4.00 3.22 3.98
N VAL A 65 3.07 3.86 3.26
CA VAL A 65 3.10 3.92 1.79
C VAL A 65 4.28 4.75 1.28
N SER A 66 4.59 5.89 1.89
CA SER A 66 5.78 6.69 1.57
C SER A 66 7.07 5.89 1.76
N ARG A 67 7.11 5.03 2.79
CA ARG A 67 8.23 4.11 3.01
C ARG A 67 8.38 3.14 1.83
N ILE A 68 7.29 2.50 1.39
CA ILE A 68 7.29 1.59 0.23
C ILE A 68 7.73 2.33 -1.04
N ILE A 69 7.16 3.50 -1.32
CA ILE A 69 7.50 4.32 -2.50
C ILE A 69 8.98 4.66 -2.52
N ASN A 70 9.53 5.14 -1.39
CA ASN A 70 10.95 5.49 -1.28
C ASN A 70 11.87 4.26 -1.43
N MET A 71 11.43 3.07 -1.04
CA MET A 71 12.23 1.85 -1.18
C MET A 71 12.23 1.29 -2.61
N LEU A 72 11.21 1.56 -3.41
CA LEU A 72 10.99 0.87 -4.69
C LEU A 72 11.03 1.80 -5.91
N THR A 73 11.19 3.11 -5.70
CA THR A 73 11.21 4.10 -6.80
C THR A 73 12.23 5.20 -6.54
N LYS A 74 12.55 5.95 -7.60
CA LYS A 74 13.22 7.24 -7.53
C LYS A 74 12.23 8.41 -7.56
N ALA A 75 12.67 9.60 -7.18
CA ALA A 75 11.89 10.82 -7.41
C ALA A 75 11.48 10.96 -8.90
N GLY A 76 10.29 11.52 -9.15
CA GLY A 76 9.70 11.65 -10.48
C GLY A 76 9.04 10.39 -11.03
N ALA A 77 9.15 9.25 -10.36
CA ALA A 77 8.47 8.02 -10.75
C ALA A 77 6.94 8.15 -10.69
N THR A 78 6.24 7.33 -11.47
CA THR A 78 4.77 7.28 -11.50
C THR A 78 4.27 6.04 -10.76
N VAL A 79 3.41 6.26 -9.77
CA VAL A 79 2.86 5.23 -8.88
C VAL A 79 1.36 5.09 -9.12
N LEU A 80 0.88 3.85 -9.24
CA LEU A 80 -0.54 3.54 -9.39
C LEU A 80 -1.08 2.91 -8.09
N ASP A 81 -2.23 3.41 -7.65
CA ASP A 81 -3.11 2.75 -6.69
C ASP A 81 -4.46 2.40 -7.35
N PRO A 82 -4.70 1.13 -7.71
CA PRO A 82 -5.95 0.74 -8.34
C PRO A 82 -7.17 0.76 -7.39
N PHE A 83 -7.01 1.08 -6.10
CA PHE A 83 -8.10 1.15 -5.12
C PHE A 83 -7.82 2.27 -4.10
N VAL A 84 -7.72 3.51 -4.59
CA VAL A 84 -7.07 4.62 -3.86
C VAL A 84 -7.82 5.08 -2.61
N GLY A 85 -9.13 4.82 -2.51
CA GLY A 85 -9.94 5.15 -1.33
C GLY A 85 -9.89 6.64 -1.01
N VAL A 86 -9.33 6.96 0.16
CA VAL A 86 -9.14 8.34 0.65
C VAL A 86 -7.71 8.87 0.46
N GLY A 87 -7.00 8.38 -0.55
CA GLY A 87 -5.86 9.14 -1.11
C GLY A 87 -4.53 8.98 -0.39
N SER A 88 -4.35 7.97 0.48
CA SER A 88 -3.08 7.77 1.20
C SER A 88 -1.90 7.61 0.24
N THR A 89 -2.08 6.91 -0.89
CA THR A 89 -1.01 6.75 -1.89
C THR A 89 -0.70 8.05 -2.61
N LEU A 90 -1.69 8.85 -3.00
CA LEU A 90 -1.45 10.11 -3.69
C LEU A 90 -0.82 11.16 -2.77
N LYS A 91 -1.25 11.23 -1.51
CA LYS A 91 -0.58 12.03 -0.49
C LYS A 91 0.88 11.61 -0.33
N ALA A 92 1.14 10.31 -0.24
CA ALA A 92 2.49 9.78 -0.14
C ALA A 92 3.35 10.11 -1.38
N CYS A 93 2.77 10.03 -2.58
CA CYS A 93 3.44 10.38 -3.83
C CYS A 93 3.83 11.85 -3.84
N ALA A 94 2.89 12.77 -3.59
CA ALA A 94 3.18 14.20 -3.57
C ALA A 94 4.27 14.56 -2.56
N LEU A 95 4.16 14.08 -1.31
CA LEU A 95 5.14 14.37 -0.26
C LEU A 95 6.51 13.74 -0.49
N THR A 96 6.61 12.74 -1.38
CA THR A 96 7.88 12.11 -1.74
C THR A 96 8.35 12.50 -3.15
N GLY A 97 7.70 13.44 -3.83
CA GLY A 97 8.12 13.90 -5.15
C GLY A 97 7.88 12.86 -6.26
N ARG A 98 6.80 12.07 -6.18
CA ARG A 98 6.35 11.11 -7.21
C ARG A 98 5.02 11.55 -7.80
N ASN A 99 4.76 11.15 -9.03
CA ASN A 99 3.44 11.28 -9.64
C ASN A 99 2.56 10.13 -9.18
N GLY A 100 1.31 10.42 -8.84
CA GLY A 100 0.34 9.43 -8.39
C GLY A 100 -0.87 9.35 -9.31
N ILE A 101 -1.30 8.13 -9.60
CA ILE A 101 -2.58 7.84 -10.27
C ILE A 101 -3.39 6.94 -9.35
N GLY A 102 -4.63 7.33 -9.06
CA GLY A 102 -5.53 6.59 -8.20
C GLY A 102 -6.86 6.30 -8.90
N PHE A 103 -7.35 5.06 -8.79
CA PHE A 103 -8.69 4.68 -9.24
C PHE A 103 -9.62 4.55 -8.04
N GLU A 104 -10.79 5.16 -8.12
CA GLU A 104 -11.80 5.08 -7.06
C GLU A 104 -13.19 4.87 -7.64
N LEU A 105 -13.90 3.84 -7.16
CA LEU A 105 -15.23 3.51 -7.64
C LEU A 105 -16.28 4.49 -7.12
N TYR A 106 -16.17 4.88 -5.86
CA TYR A 106 -17.16 5.71 -5.18
C TYR A 106 -16.78 7.20 -5.22
N ALA A 107 -17.60 8.00 -5.88
CA ALA A 107 -17.39 9.45 -6.02
C ALA A 107 -17.16 10.18 -4.68
N HIS A 108 -17.77 9.70 -3.58
CA HIS A 108 -17.58 10.32 -2.26
C HIS A 108 -16.17 10.08 -1.69
N PHE A 109 -15.56 8.90 -1.89
CA PHE A 109 -14.16 8.66 -1.51
C PHE A 109 -13.20 9.40 -2.43
N ALA A 110 -13.52 9.52 -3.73
CA ALA A 110 -12.74 10.34 -4.65
C ALA A 110 -12.76 11.83 -4.25
N ALA A 111 -13.91 12.35 -3.82
CA ALA A 111 -14.03 13.70 -3.28
C ALA A 111 -13.20 13.89 -2.00
N LEU A 112 -13.24 12.93 -1.08
CA LEU A 112 -12.40 12.95 0.12
C LEU A 112 -10.91 12.91 -0.22
N THR A 113 -10.50 12.15 -1.25
CA THR A 113 -9.12 12.16 -1.74
C THR A 113 -8.71 13.54 -2.25
N ARG A 114 -9.55 14.21 -3.05
CA ARG A 114 -9.27 15.57 -3.53
C ARG A 114 -9.13 16.56 -2.37
N GLN A 115 -10.08 16.55 -1.45
CA GLN A 115 -10.04 17.37 -0.24
C GLN A 115 -8.73 17.11 0.54
N ARG A 116 -8.34 15.84 0.70
CA ARG A 116 -7.13 15.46 1.41
C ARG A 116 -5.87 16.04 0.79
N LEU A 117 -5.76 15.99 -0.54
CA LEU A 117 -4.65 16.58 -1.25
C LEU A 117 -4.62 18.10 -1.05
N GLU A 118 -5.76 18.77 -1.18
CA GLU A 118 -5.86 20.23 -1.01
C GLU A 118 -5.53 20.70 0.41
N THR A 119 -5.89 19.95 1.44
CA THR A 119 -5.76 20.41 2.84
C THR A 119 -4.54 19.86 3.58
N GLU A 120 -4.01 18.70 3.17
CA GLU A 120 -2.94 18.00 3.90
C GLU A 120 -1.60 17.95 3.15
N VAL A 121 -1.53 18.48 1.92
CA VAL A 121 -0.31 18.50 1.11
C VAL A 121 0.08 19.95 0.80
N PRO A 122 1.36 20.34 1.00
CA PRO A 122 1.84 21.67 0.61
C PRO A 122 1.63 21.95 -0.88
N ALA A 123 1.25 23.17 -1.23
CA ALA A 123 0.99 23.57 -2.61
C ALA A 123 2.20 23.32 -3.52
N GLU A 124 3.41 23.55 -3.02
CA GLU A 124 4.66 23.35 -3.75
C GLU A 124 4.87 21.89 -4.15
N ALA A 125 4.42 20.94 -3.32
CA ALA A 125 4.48 19.51 -3.63
C ALA A 125 3.46 19.13 -4.72
N LEU A 126 2.28 19.77 -4.73
CA LEU A 126 1.26 19.58 -5.78
C LEU A 126 1.62 20.28 -7.09
N GLU A 127 2.37 21.38 -7.04
CA GLU A 127 2.89 22.06 -8.24
C GLU A 127 4.02 21.28 -8.90
N SER A 128 4.82 20.57 -8.11
CA SER A 128 5.97 19.79 -8.58
C SER A 128 5.66 18.32 -8.91
N THR A 129 4.43 17.85 -8.64
CA THR A 129 4.02 16.47 -8.91
C THR A 129 2.60 16.40 -9.46
N ALA A 130 2.33 15.43 -10.34
CA ALA A 130 0.98 15.18 -10.83
C ALA A 130 0.26 14.16 -9.94
N GLN A 131 -0.86 14.56 -9.31
CA GLN A 131 -1.74 13.65 -8.56
C GLN A 131 -3.10 13.56 -9.28
N THR A 132 -3.39 12.39 -9.83
CA THR A 132 -4.57 12.17 -10.69
C THR A 132 -5.51 11.16 -10.05
N ILE A 133 -6.81 11.51 -9.98
CA ILE A 133 -7.87 10.63 -9.50
C ILE A 133 -8.83 10.36 -10.65
N TRP A 134 -9.00 9.09 -11.01
CA TRP A 134 -10.02 8.66 -11.96
C TRP A 134 -11.14 7.95 -11.23
N GLU A 135 -12.36 8.45 -11.43
CA GLU A 135 -13.57 7.84 -10.88
C GLU A 135 -14.07 6.73 -11.81
N GLY A 136 -14.28 5.53 -11.26
CA GLY A 136 -14.78 4.38 -12.00
C GLY A 136 -14.21 3.04 -11.54
N ASP A 137 -14.63 1.98 -12.24
CA ASP A 137 -14.20 0.61 -11.98
C ASP A 137 -12.76 0.40 -12.49
N THR A 138 -11.89 -0.10 -11.64
CA THR A 138 -10.50 -0.47 -11.92
C THR A 138 -10.36 -1.32 -13.18
N ARG A 139 -11.26 -2.29 -13.37
CA ARG A 139 -11.27 -3.20 -14.53
C ARG A 139 -11.49 -2.47 -15.86
N ILE A 140 -12.05 -1.27 -15.82
CA ILE A 140 -12.27 -0.41 -16.99
C ILE A 140 -11.17 0.65 -17.09
N LEU A 141 -10.88 1.33 -15.97
CA LEU A 141 -9.96 2.47 -15.93
C LEU A 141 -8.53 2.09 -16.29
N VAL A 142 -8.11 0.87 -15.97
CA VAL A 142 -6.78 0.36 -16.33
C VAL A 142 -6.50 0.41 -17.84
N ASN A 143 -7.53 0.31 -18.69
CA ASN A 143 -7.39 0.38 -20.14
C ASN A 143 -7.01 1.77 -20.66
N LYS A 144 -7.09 2.80 -19.82
CA LYS A 144 -6.60 4.15 -20.14
C LYS A 144 -5.08 4.28 -19.97
N LEU A 145 -4.44 3.34 -19.27
CA LEU A 145 -2.99 3.33 -19.07
C LEU A 145 -2.29 2.65 -20.24
N GLU A 146 -1.22 3.27 -20.72
CA GLU A 146 -0.27 2.66 -21.65
C GLU A 146 0.50 1.52 -20.98
N ASP A 147 0.89 0.51 -21.76
CA ASP A 147 1.78 -0.56 -21.32
C ASP A 147 3.08 0.03 -20.76
N GLU A 148 3.58 -0.55 -19.67
CA GLU A 148 4.88 -0.18 -19.09
C GLU A 148 5.06 1.33 -18.78
N SER A 149 3.97 2.02 -18.45
CA SER A 149 3.96 3.44 -18.07
C SER A 149 4.14 3.70 -16.56
N ILE A 150 3.94 2.68 -15.72
CA ILE A 150 3.93 2.77 -14.25
C ILE A 150 5.21 2.17 -13.66
N ASP A 151 5.84 2.86 -12.71
CA ASP A 151 7.07 2.42 -12.04
C ASP A 151 6.80 1.50 -10.83
N LEU A 152 5.70 1.75 -10.11
CA LEU A 152 5.28 1.01 -8.92
C LEU A 152 3.75 0.94 -8.86
N ILE A 153 3.22 -0.24 -8.55
CA ILE A 153 1.83 -0.40 -8.09
C ILE A 153 1.87 -0.62 -6.58
N VAL A 154 1.12 0.16 -5.81
CA VAL A 154 0.98 -0.05 -4.36
C VAL A 154 -0.47 0.18 -3.94
N THR A 155 -1.04 -0.74 -3.18
CA THR A 155 -2.44 -0.64 -2.75
C THR A 155 -2.74 -1.46 -1.51
N SER A 156 -3.84 -1.10 -0.85
CA SER A 156 -4.55 -1.95 0.11
C SER A 156 -5.89 -2.29 -0.54
N PRO A 157 -6.01 -3.45 -1.20
CA PRO A 157 -7.21 -3.79 -1.97
C PRO A 157 -8.46 -3.94 -1.07
N PRO A 158 -9.68 -3.92 -1.65
CA PRO A 158 -10.90 -4.19 -0.91
C PRO A 158 -10.84 -5.54 -0.20
N TYR A 159 -11.53 -5.67 0.95
CA TYR A 159 -11.58 -6.91 1.73
C TYR A 159 -12.91 -7.65 1.52
N TRP A 160 -12.83 -8.97 1.27
CA TRP A 160 -13.99 -9.84 1.06
C TRP A 160 -14.98 -9.86 2.22
N GLY A 161 -16.14 -9.22 2.05
CA GLY A 161 -17.30 -9.38 2.93
C GLY A 161 -17.05 -9.16 4.43
N ILE A 162 -15.95 -8.51 4.82
CA ILE A 162 -15.62 -8.24 6.23
C ILE A 162 -16.40 -7.04 6.73
N LEU A 163 -16.48 -6.00 5.90
CA LEU A 163 -17.08 -4.72 6.25
C LEU A 163 -18.62 -4.73 6.12
N ASN A 164 -19.16 -5.68 5.35
CA ASN A 164 -20.61 -5.86 5.18
C ASN A 164 -21.25 -6.71 6.31
N LYS A 165 -20.49 -7.02 7.37
CA LYS A 165 -20.99 -7.79 8.52
C LYS A 165 -21.74 -6.90 9.50
N LYS A 166 -22.63 -7.51 10.29
CA LYS A 166 -23.24 -6.84 11.45
C LYS A 166 -22.13 -6.27 12.36
N PRO A 167 -22.13 -4.97 12.67
CA PRO A 167 -21.13 -4.34 13.52
C PRO A 167 -21.00 -5.05 14.88
N ASP A 168 -19.79 -5.50 15.19
CA ASP A 168 -19.46 -6.07 16.50
C ASP A 168 -19.21 -4.95 17.53
N HIS A 169 -18.88 -5.31 18.77
CA HIS A 169 -18.60 -4.34 19.83
C HIS A 169 -17.45 -3.38 19.47
N LYS A 170 -16.46 -3.86 18.70
CA LYS A 170 -15.34 -3.05 18.25
C LYS A 170 -15.80 -2.02 17.21
N VAL A 171 -16.48 -2.45 16.14
CA VAL A 171 -16.97 -1.55 15.07
C VAL A 171 -17.97 -0.52 15.62
N LYS A 172 -18.82 -0.92 16.57
CA LYS A 172 -19.71 0.00 17.28
C LYS A 172 -18.92 1.10 17.99
N SER A 173 -18.01 0.71 18.88
CA SER A 173 -17.20 1.62 19.70
C SER A 173 -16.24 2.49 18.88
N GLU A 174 -15.65 1.96 17.81
CA GLU A 174 -14.60 2.64 17.04
C GLU A 174 -15.14 3.48 15.87
N ARG A 175 -16.36 3.22 15.40
CA ARG A 175 -16.90 3.85 14.18
C ARG A 175 -18.31 4.41 14.33
N LEU A 176 -19.28 3.57 14.70
CA LEU A 176 -20.69 3.99 14.74
C LEU A 176 -20.95 5.11 15.75
N ASP A 177 -20.36 5.00 16.95
CA ASP A 177 -20.49 6.03 17.99
C ASP A 177 -19.92 7.40 17.54
N SER A 178 -19.09 7.41 16.50
CA SER A 178 -18.47 8.60 15.89
C SER A 178 -19.03 8.93 14.50
N GLY A 179 -20.11 8.28 14.05
CA GLY A 179 -20.74 8.53 12.75
C GLY A 179 -19.91 8.13 11.52
N LEU A 180 -18.90 7.28 11.69
CA LEU A 180 -17.99 6.87 10.61
C LEU A 180 -18.55 5.69 9.80
N SER A 181 -18.33 5.69 8.48
CA SER A 181 -18.78 4.62 7.56
C SER A 181 -18.25 3.25 7.97
N VAL A 182 -19.09 2.21 7.98
CA VAL A 182 -18.69 0.85 8.38
C VAL A 182 -18.34 -0.07 7.21
N ASN A 183 -18.78 0.29 6.00
CA ASN A 183 -18.52 -0.37 4.74
C ASN A 183 -18.15 0.63 3.64
N TYR A 184 -17.82 0.12 2.45
CA TYR A 184 -17.49 0.94 1.28
C TYR A 184 -18.76 1.45 0.58
N GLY A 185 -19.72 0.55 0.39
CA GLY A 185 -21.01 0.79 -0.26
C GLY A 185 -21.59 -0.49 -0.86
N ASP A 186 -22.69 -0.36 -1.60
CA ASP A 186 -23.45 -1.49 -2.17
C ASP A 186 -23.36 -1.55 -3.71
N ASP A 187 -22.35 -0.91 -4.32
CA ASP A 187 -22.18 -0.95 -5.77
C ASP A 187 -21.87 -2.39 -6.23
N PRO A 188 -22.57 -2.95 -7.22
CA PRO A 188 -22.34 -4.32 -7.67
C PRO A 188 -20.96 -4.54 -8.31
N ARG A 189 -20.27 -3.45 -8.69
CA ARG A 189 -18.90 -3.50 -9.23
C ARG A 189 -17.84 -3.59 -8.13
N ASP A 190 -18.20 -3.27 -6.89
CA ASP A 190 -17.29 -3.35 -5.74
C ASP A 190 -16.94 -4.82 -5.45
N LEU A 191 -15.65 -5.16 -5.57
CA LEU A 191 -15.16 -6.51 -5.32
C LEU A 191 -15.43 -6.98 -3.89
N ALA A 192 -15.57 -6.07 -2.92
CA ALA A 192 -15.92 -6.43 -1.54
C ALA A 192 -17.32 -7.05 -1.41
N ASN A 193 -18.20 -6.85 -2.41
CA ASN A 193 -19.57 -7.36 -2.46
C ASN A 193 -19.66 -8.78 -3.06
N ILE A 194 -18.56 -9.34 -3.57
CA ILE A 194 -18.51 -10.74 -4.02
C ILE A 194 -18.79 -11.68 -2.85
N THR A 195 -19.72 -12.63 -3.03
CA THR A 195 -20.25 -13.44 -1.93
C THR A 195 -19.39 -14.63 -1.55
N ASP A 196 -18.57 -15.13 -2.47
CA ASP A 196 -17.69 -16.27 -2.26
C ASP A 196 -16.22 -15.85 -2.28
N TYR A 197 -15.41 -16.44 -1.41
CA TYR A 197 -14.02 -16.02 -1.22
C TYR A 197 -13.14 -16.37 -2.42
N GLU A 198 -13.37 -17.53 -3.05
CA GLU A 198 -12.55 -17.99 -4.18
C GLU A 198 -12.77 -17.09 -5.40
N GLY A 199 -14.02 -16.76 -5.74
CA GLY A 199 -14.36 -15.80 -6.77
C GLY A 199 -13.87 -14.39 -6.45
N PHE A 200 -13.86 -13.99 -5.18
CA PHE A 200 -13.22 -12.73 -4.78
C PHE A 200 -11.71 -12.71 -5.06
N ILE A 201 -10.99 -13.78 -4.69
CA ILE A 201 -9.55 -13.89 -4.97
C ILE A 201 -9.28 -13.86 -6.46
N GLU A 202 -10.08 -14.60 -7.24
CA GLU A 202 -9.98 -14.67 -8.69
C GLU A 202 -10.19 -13.29 -9.34
N GLU A 203 -11.31 -12.62 -9.06
CA GLU A 203 -11.62 -11.30 -9.63
C GLU A 203 -10.60 -10.22 -9.21
N LEU A 204 -10.13 -10.27 -7.96
CA LEU A 204 -9.08 -9.36 -7.50
C LEU A 204 -7.75 -9.64 -8.21
N ALA A 205 -7.38 -10.91 -8.37
CA ALA A 205 -6.15 -11.30 -9.07
C ALA A 205 -6.18 -10.90 -10.54
N VAL A 206 -7.32 -11.08 -11.23
CA VAL A 206 -7.53 -10.60 -12.61
C VAL A 206 -7.39 -9.08 -12.67
N SER A 207 -8.11 -8.35 -11.81
CA SER A 207 -8.08 -6.87 -11.81
C SER A 207 -6.67 -6.31 -11.56
N LEU A 208 -5.92 -6.92 -10.64
CA LEU A 208 -4.53 -6.52 -10.36
C LEU A 208 -3.57 -6.95 -11.49
N SER A 209 -3.78 -8.11 -12.11
CA SER A 209 -2.99 -8.57 -13.26
C SER A 209 -3.18 -7.66 -14.48
N ASP A 210 -4.40 -7.20 -14.74
CA ASP A 210 -4.67 -6.21 -15.79
C ASP A 210 -3.90 -4.90 -15.52
N CYS A 211 -3.80 -4.49 -14.25
CA CYS A 211 -2.97 -3.35 -13.85
C CYS A 211 -1.47 -3.62 -14.06
N ALA A 212 -1.01 -4.86 -13.88
CA ALA A 212 0.39 -5.25 -14.07
C ALA A 212 0.86 -5.11 -15.54
N ARG A 213 -0.04 -5.03 -16.52
CA ARG A 213 0.31 -4.65 -17.91
C ARG A 213 0.99 -3.28 -17.95
N ALA A 214 0.43 -2.30 -17.24
CA ALA A 214 0.95 -0.94 -17.18
C ALA A 214 2.22 -0.83 -16.33
N LEU A 215 2.50 -1.79 -15.45
CA LEU A 215 3.74 -1.84 -14.67
C LEU A 215 4.94 -2.12 -15.60
N LYS A 216 6.01 -1.35 -15.47
CA LYS A 216 7.26 -1.56 -16.21
C LYS A 216 7.85 -2.94 -15.93
N HIS A 217 8.52 -3.54 -16.93
CA HIS A 217 9.35 -4.72 -16.71
C HIS A 217 10.30 -4.51 -15.53
N LYS A 218 10.44 -5.53 -14.67
CA LYS A 218 11.17 -5.49 -13.40
C LYS A 218 10.64 -4.52 -12.35
N GLY A 219 9.51 -3.85 -12.60
CA GLY A 219 8.76 -3.05 -11.64
C GLY A 219 8.09 -3.91 -10.57
N TYR A 220 7.67 -3.26 -9.50
CA TYR A 220 7.11 -3.92 -8.32
C TYR A 220 5.62 -3.64 -8.17
N MET A 221 4.90 -4.64 -7.67
CA MET A 221 3.54 -4.51 -7.16
C MET A 221 3.57 -4.86 -5.67
N VAL A 222 3.01 -3.97 -4.84
CA VAL A 222 3.00 -4.14 -3.39
C VAL A 222 1.57 -4.09 -2.86
N LEU A 223 1.15 -5.16 -2.19
CA LEU A 223 -0.15 -5.25 -1.55
C LEU A 223 0.02 -5.18 -0.03
N VAL A 224 -0.70 -4.28 0.63
CA VAL A 224 -0.78 -4.20 2.10
C VAL A 224 -2.10 -4.81 2.54
N VAL A 225 -2.07 -6.04 3.02
CA VAL A 225 -3.26 -6.84 3.30
C VAL A 225 -3.19 -7.50 4.68
N GLY A 226 -4.31 -7.48 5.41
CA GLY A 226 -4.45 -8.21 6.67
C GLY A 226 -5.09 -9.58 6.44
N ASP A 227 -4.59 -10.60 7.12
CA ASP A 227 -5.33 -11.85 7.26
C ASP A 227 -6.49 -11.68 8.23
N PHE A 228 -7.53 -12.48 8.04
CA PHE A 228 -8.77 -12.28 8.77
C PHE A 228 -9.51 -13.57 9.08
N ARG A 229 -10.41 -13.48 10.05
CA ARG A 229 -11.38 -14.53 10.36
C ARG A 229 -12.72 -14.22 9.74
N HIS A 230 -13.32 -15.22 9.12
CA HIS A 230 -14.72 -15.22 8.75
C HIS A 230 -15.37 -16.48 9.33
N LYS A 231 -16.27 -16.28 10.30
CA LYS A 231 -16.87 -17.36 11.11
C LYS A 231 -15.77 -18.18 11.81
N SER A 232 -15.77 -19.50 11.65
CA SER A 232 -14.81 -20.42 12.26
C SER A 232 -13.47 -20.52 11.52
N ARG A 233 -13.36 -19.96 10.31
CA ARG A 233 -12.17 -20.10 9.45
C ARG A 233 -11.27 -18.85 9.50
N TYR A 234 -9.97 -19.08 9.53
CA TYR A 234 -8.92 -18.08 9.32
C TYR A 234 -8.49 -18.12 7.86
N TYR A 235 -8.48 -16.98 7.19
CA TYR A 235 -8.14 -16.84 5.79
C TYR A 235 -6.75 -16.20 5.66
N LEU A 236 -5.87 -16.89 4.94
CA LEU A 236 -4.51 -16.45 4.62
C LEU A 236 -4.56 -15.57 3.38
N PHE A 237 -5.33 -14.48 3.45
CA PHE A 237 -5.62 -13.61 2.32
C PHE A 237 -4.35 -13.20 1.58
N HIS A 238 -3.31 -12.82 2.30
CA HIS A 238 -2.03 -12.44 1.71
C HIS A 238 -1.39 -13.55 0.85
N ALA A 239 -1.47 -14.81 1.29
CA ALA A 239 -0.86 -15.93 0.60
C ALA A 239 -1.71 -16.39 -0.59
N ASP A 240 -3.04 -16.35 -0.43
CA ASP A 240 -3.97 -16.74 -1.49
C ASP A 240 -3.90 -15.76 -2.68
N ILE A 241 -3.91 -14.45 -2.42
CA ILE A 241 -3.77 -13.46 -3.48
C ILE A 241 -2.36 -13.47 -4.10
N ALA A 242 -1.31 -13.70 -3.31
CA ALA A 242 0.05 -13.82 -3.84
C ALA A 242 0.16 -14.99 -4.83
N ARG A 243 -0.36 -16.16 -4.47
CA ARG A 243 -0.35 -17.36 -5.34
C ARG A 243 -1.13 -17.11 -6.63
N ALA A 244 -2.32 -16.53 -6.52
CA ALA A 244 -3.14 -16.22 -7.70
C ALA A 244 -2.44 -15.23 -8.65
N LEU A 245 -1.67 -14.28 -8.11
CA LEU A 245 -0.87 -13.36 -8.92
C LEU A 245 0.38 -14.00 -9.52
N GLU A 246 1.01 -14.97 -8.85
CA GLU A 246 2.13 -15.73 -9.41
C GLU A 246 1.70 -16.57 -10.63
N GLU A 247 0.52 -17.17 -10.56
CA GLU A 247 -0.11 -17.87 -11.69
C GLU A 247 -0.38 -16.94 -12.90
N ARG A 248 -0.35 -15.62 -12.68
CA ARG A 248 -0.60 -14.57 -13.68
C ARG A 248 0.66 -13.79 -14.08
N GLY A 249 1.83 -14.38 -13.87
CA GLY A 249 3.10 -13.86 -14.41
C GLY A 249 3.79 -12.81 -13.54
N LEU A 250 3.30 -12.55 -12.33
CA LEU A 250 4.10 -11.88 -11.30
C LEU A 250 4.95 -12.91 -10.55
N THR A 251 5.96 -12.46 -9.81
CA THR A 251 6.79 -13.33 -8.97
C THR A 251 6.88 -12.76 -7.57
N LEU A 252 6.55 -13.56 -6.56
CA LEU A 252 6.69 -13.15 -5.17
C LEU A 252 8.18 -12.97 -4.83
N GLN A 253 8.55 -11.77 -4.37
CA GLN A 253 9.92 -11.44 -3.97
C GLN A 253 10.11 -11.49 -2.46
N ALA A 254 9.10 -11.01 -1.72
CA ALA A 254 9.15 -10.94 -0.27
C ALA A 254 7.75 -10.85 0.33
N MET A 255 7.66 -11.27 1.58
CA MET A 255 6.57 -10.92 2.49
C MET A 255 7.17 -10.25 3.71
N ASN A 256 6.72 -9.04 4.02
CA ASN A 256 7.11 -8.30 5.22
C ASN A 256 5.92 -8.18 6.18
N VAL A 257 6.20 -8.07 7.48
CA VAL A 257 5.19 -7.92 8.53
C VAL A 257 5.08 -6.45 8.93
N LEU A 258 3.89 -5.88 8.84
CA LEU A 258 3.58 -4.54 9.37
C LEU A 258 2.89 -4.66 10.72
N TYR A 259 3.65 -4.55 11.80
CA TYR A 259 3.18 -4.64 13.17
C TYR A 259 2.44 -3.37 13.62
N GLN A 260 1.19 -3.53 14.03
CA GLN A 260 0.26 -2.47 14.42
C GLN A 260 0.14 -2.38 15.93
N ARG A 261 1.20 -1.85 16.56
CA ARG A 261 1.35 -1.76 18.03
C ARG A 261 0.23 -1.02 18.77
N HIS A 262 -0.55 -0.21 18.07
CA HIS A 262 -1.59 0.67 18.66
C HIS A 262 -2.98 0.04 18.66
N LYS A 263 -3.16 -1.13 18.04
CA LYS A 263 -4.45 -1.84 18.07
C LYS A 263 -4.83 -2.22 19.50
N ARG A 264 -6.10 -2.02 19.85
CA ARG A 264 -6.67 -2.48 21.12
C ARG A 264 -6.77 -4.00 21.13
N VAL A 265 -6.55 -4.59 22.30
CA VAL A 265 -6.73 -6.02 22.55
C VAL A 265 -8.13 -6.25 23.11
N PHE A 266 -8.84 -7.24 22.56
CA PHE A 266 -10.15 -7.67 23.04
C PHE A 266 -10.07 -9.14 23.48
N PRO A 267 -10.88 -9.57 24.47
CA PRO A 267 -10.85 -10.93 25.02
C PRO A 267 -11.57 -11.93 24.10
N TYR A 268 -11.20 -11.99 22.82
CA TYR A 268 -11.85 -12.87 21.86
C TYR A 268 -11.69 -14.34 22.25
N GLY A 269 -12.80 -15.08 22.20
CA GLY A 269 -12.83 -16.52 22.47
C GLY A 269 -12.75 -16.90 23.96
N TYR A 270 -12.40 -16.01 24.89
CA TYR A 270 -12.33 -16.35 26.31
C TYR A 270 -13.71 -16.66 26.93
N PRO A 271 -13.84 -17.67 27.80
CA PRO A 271 -12.87 -18.72 28.16
C PRO A 271 -12.93 -19.97 27.27
N TYR A 272 -13.64 -19.94 26.13
CA TYR A 272 -14.09 -21.11 25.38
C TYR A 272 -13.18 -21.56 24.22
N ALA A 273 -12.45 -20.64 23.57
CA ALA A 273 -11.67 -20.93 22.36
C ALA A 273 -10.48 -19.98 22.19
N TYR A 274 -9.45 -20.44 21.46
CA TYR A 274 -8.35 -19.57 21.02
C TYR A 274 -8.78 -18.73 19.82
N VAL A 275 -8.79 -17.41 20.00
CA VAL A 275 -8.97 -16.45 18.92
C VAL A 275 -7.92 -15.35 19.07
N PRO A 276 -6.94 -15.24 18.16
CA PRO A 276 -5.91 -14.23 18.27
C PRO A 276 -6.46 -12.83 17.99
N ASN A 277 -5.89 -11.83 18.65
CA ASN A 277 -6.00 -10.46 18.19
C ASN A 277 -4.99 -10.26 17.06
N VAL A 278 -5.46 -10.01 15.84
CA VAL A 278 -4.58 -9.79 14.68
C VAL A 278 -4.02 -8.37 14.71
N HIS A 279 -2.75 -8.26 15.13
CA HIS A 279 -2.00 -7.01 15.31
C HIS A 279 -0.99 -6.74 14.20
N HIS A 280 -1.14 -7.36 13.04
CA HIS A 280 -0.29 -7.08 11.90
C HIS A 280 -1.07 -7.09 10.58
N GLN A 281 -0.46 -6.49 9.57
CA GLN A 281 -0.76 -6.72 8.16
C GLN A 281 0.48 -7.30 7.50
N ASN A 282 0.29 -7.86 6.32
CA ASN A 282 1.34 -8.40 5.46
C ASN A 282 1.55 -7.43 4.30
N ILE A 283 2.80 -7.12 4.03
CA ILE A 283 3.24 -6.37 2.85
C ILE A 283 3.78 -7.41 1.88
N VAL A 284 2.96 -7.74 0.88
CA VAL A 284 3.28 -8.70 -0.16
C VAL A 284 3.97 -7.95 -1.29
N VAL A 285 5.22 -8.30 -1.59
CA VAL A 285 6.04 -7.65 -2.62
C VAL A 285 6.19 -8.60 -3.79
N LEU A 286 5.53 -8.28 -4.90
CA LEU A 286 5.63 -9.01 -6.17
C LEU A 286 6.40 -8.19 -7.20
N ARG A 287 6.91 -8.86 -8.22
CA ARG A 287 7.66 -8.25 -9.32
C ARG A 287 7.18 -8.76 -10.68
N LYS A 288 7.08 -7.87 -11.66
CA LYS A 288 6.87 -8.22 -13.07
C LYS A 288 8.20 -8.66 -13.69
N LEU A 289 8.27 -9.88 -14.20
CA LEU A 289 9.46 -10.41 -14.89
C LEU A 289 9.34 -10.34 -16.40
#